data_AF-A0A377G863-F1
#
_entry.id   AF-A0A377G863-F1
#
_cell.length_a   1.000
_cell.length_b   1.000
_cell.length_c   1.000
_cell.angle_alpha   90.00
_cell.angle_beta   90.00
_cell.angle_gamma   90.00
#
_symmetry.space_group_name_H-M   'P 1'
#
loop_
_entity.id
_entity.type
_entity.pdbx_description
1 polymer ?
#
loop_
_entity_poly.entity_id
_entity_poly.type
_entity_poly.pdbx_seq_one_letter_code
_entity_poly.pdbx_strand_id
1 'polypeptide(L)'
;MSQNNSCYGLNLLPIYLDIIEERLESALSQLKNLQQMQVPSQPLDPKTLGGIIKYHEAQKINNQTCFEQCKQWRNDNPNEEQLHQIAHIEKSAAKLELVAQEILKSAEYIKGKNNNLIQEINRNCSERKTLVRKGKPPHRKENPNIF
;
A
#
# COMPACT_ATOMS: atom_id res chain seq x y z
N MET A 1 -3.95 9.91 28.07
CA MET A 1 -5.42 9.96 27.99
C MET A 1 -5.90 8.55 27.67
N SER A 2 -6.55 7.90 28.63
CA SER A 2 -7.16 6.59 28.45
C SER A 2 -8.27 6.73 27.40
N GLN A 3 -8.04 6.19 26.21
CA GLN A 3 -9.14 5.97 25.27
C GLN A 3 -10.10 5.00 25.97
N ASN A 4 -11.28 5.48 26.33
CA ASN A 4 -12.37 4.63 26.73
C ASN A 4 -12.64 3.70 25.54
N ASN A 5 -12.11 2.48 25.60
CA ASN A 5 -12.53 1.39 24.74
C ASN A 5 -13.96 1.07 25.17
N SER A 6 -14.92 1.79 24.60
CA SER A 6 -16.33 1.48 24.71
C SER A 6 -16.50 0.04 24.22
N CYS A 7 -16.61 -0.91 25.14
CA CYS A 7 -16.92 -2.28 24.80
C CYS A 7 -18.30 -2.29 24.13
N TYR A 8 -18.36 -2.72 22.89
CA TYR A 8 -19.60 -2.84 22.15
C TYR A 8 -20.30 -4.14 22.56
N GLY A 9 -21.61 -4.13 22.75
CA GLY A 9 -22.35 -5.33 23.16
C GLY A 9 -22.48 -6.37 22.03
N LEU A 10 -22.84 -7.61 22.39
CA LEU A 10 -23.10 -8.71 21.46
C LEU A 10 -24.17 -8.38 20.41
N ASN A 11 -25.05 -7.40 20.68
CA ASN A 11 -26.06 -6.92 19.74
C ASN A 11 -25.48 -6.24 18.49
N LEU A 12 -24.19 -5.91 18.49
CA LEU A 12 -23.52 -5.27 17.36
C LEU A 12 -22.71 -6.26 16.50
N LEU A 13 -22.72 -7.55 16.82
CA LEU A 13 -22.02 -8.58 16.04
C LEU A 13 -22.34 -8.53 14.53
N PRO A 14 -23.61 -8.37 14.09
CA PRO A 14 -23.92 -8.28 12.65
C PRO A 14 -23.23 -7.09 11.97
N ILE A 15 -23.19 -5.93 12.62
CA ILE A 15 -22.54 -4.74 12.08
C ILE A 15 -21.03 -4.95 11.96
N TYR A 16 -20.42 -5.60 12.95
CA TYR A 16 -18.99 -5.90 12.91
C TYR A 16 -18.63 -6.91 11.82
N LEU A 17 -19.51 -7.87 11.55
CA LEU A 17 -19.38 -8.79 10.43
C LEU A 17 -19.34 -8.03 9.10
N ASP A 18 -20.33 -7.18 8.85
CA ASP A 18 -20.39 -6.39 7.61
C ASP A 18 -19.12 -5.54 7.43
N ILE A 19 -18.70 -4.84 8.49
CA ILE A 19 -17.51 -3.98 8.45
C ILE A 19 -16.24 -4.78 8.15
N ILE A 20 -16.04 -5.95 8.78
CA ILE A 20 -14.82 -6.72 8.59
C ILE A 20 -14.79 -7.38 7.20
N GLU A 21 -15.95 -7.79 6.69
CA GLU A 21 -16.09 -8.37 5.36
C GLU A 21 -15.83 -7.33 4.26
N GLU A 22 -16.45 -6.16 4.34
CA GLU A 22 -16.22 -5.05 3.39
C GLU A 22 -14.74 -4.62 3.37
N ARG A 23 -14.12 -4.52 4.56
CA ARG A 23 -12.69 -4.19 4.68
C ARG A 23 -11.81 -5.25 4.04
N LEU A 24 -12.13 -6.52 4.26
CA LEU A 24 -11.40 -7.64 3.69
C LEU A 24 -11.54 -7.67 2.16
N GLU A 25 -12.74 -7.46 1.63
CA GLU A 25 -12.98 -7.39 0.19
C GLU A 25 -12.19 -6.25 -0.45
N SER A 26 -12.27 -5.04 0.13
CA SER A 26 -11.50 -3.88 -0.34
C SER A 26 -10.00 -4.15 -0.31
N ALA A 27 -9.48 -4.73 0.76
CA ALA A 27 -8.05 -5.07 0.86
C ALA A 27 -7.64 -6.10 -0.20
N LEU A 28 -8.43 -7.15 -0.42
CA LEU A 28 -8.16 -8.13 -1.48
C LEU A 28 -8.17 -7.50 -2.87
N SER A 29 -9.11 -6.59 -3.15
CA SER A 29 -9.13 -5.86 -4.41
C SER A 29 -7.89 -4.98 -4.59
N GLN A 30 -7.44 -4.30 -3.54
CA GLN A 30 -6.22 -3.48 -3.59
C GLN A 30 -4.97 -4.33 -3.82
N LEU A 31 -4.86 -5.48 -3.14
CA LEU A 31 -3.76 -6.42 -3.34
C LEU A 31 -3.69 -6.90 -4.79
N LYS A 32 -4.83 -7.29 -5.36
CA LYS A 32 -4.94 -7.71 -6.76
C LYS A 32 -4.45 -6.61 -7.71
N ASN A 33 -4.86 -5.37 -7.47
CA ASN A 33 -4.44 -4.22 -8.29
C ASN A 33 -2.92 -3.99 -8.19
N LEU A 34 -2.34 -4.07 -7.00
CA LEU A 34 -0.89 -3.94 -6.81
C LEU A 34 -0.12 -5.07 -7.49
N GLN A 35 -0.62 -6.30 -7.44
CA GLN A 35 0.00 -7.45 -8.12
C GLN A 35 0.02 -7.27 -9.64
N GLN A 36 -1.05 -6.75 -10.23
CA GLN A 36 -1.10 -6.42 -11.66
C GLN A 36 -0.11 -5.31 -12.04
N MET A 37 0.21 -4.42 -11.11
CA MET A 37 1.16 -3.32 -11.32
C MET A 37 2.63 -3.67 -11.08
N GLN A 38 2.98 -4.92 -10.70
CA GLN A 38 4.37 -5.32 -10.44
C GLN A 38 5.29 -5.33 -11.67
N VAL A 39 4.74 -5.14 -12.87
CA VAL A 39 5.47 -4.90 -14.13
C VAL A 39 5.12 -3.49 -14.67
N PRO A 40 5.51 -2.40 -13.99
CA PRO A 40 5.16 -1.07 -14.46
C PRO A 40 6.02 -0.68 -15.67
N SER A 41 5.37 -0.29 -16.77
CA SER A 41 6.01 0.43 -17.87
C SER A 41 6.29 1.91 -17.53
N GLN A 42 5.69 2.42 -16.45
CA GLN A 42 5.84 3.78 -15.94
C GLN A 42 5.87 3.80 -14.41
N PRO A 43 6.64 4.72 -13.79
CA PRO A 43 6.67 4.83 -12.35
C PRO A 43 5.30 5.24 -11.79
N LEU A 44 4.84 4.52 -10.76
CA LEU A 44 3.63 4.87 -10.01
C LEU A 44 3.78 6.15 -9.19
N ASP A 45 2.68 6.88 -9.03
CA ASP A 45 2.63 8.10 -8.21
C ASP A 45 3.04 7.81 -6.75
N PRO A 46 4.13 8.45 -6.26
CA PRO A 46 4.61 8.22 -4.90
C PRO A 46 3.61 8.60 -3.81
N LYS A 47 2.73 9.59 -4.07
CA LYS A 47 1.70 9.98 -3.08
C LYS A 47 0.67 8.89 -2.89
N THR A 48 0.20 8.30 -4.00
CA THR A 48 -0.73 7.16 -3.98
C THR A 48 -0.12 5.97 -3.24
N LEU A 49 1.12 5.60 -3.56
CA LEU A 49 1.80 4.49 -2.88
C LEU A 49 2.00 4.75 -1.38
N GLY A 50 2.40 5.97 -1.01
CA GLY A 50 2.57 6.36 0.38
C GLY A 50 1.25 6.38 1.16
N GLY A 51 0.13 6.69 0.50
CA GLY A 51 -1.21 6.61 1.07
C GLY A 51 -1.60 5.17 1.42
N ILE A 52 -1.37 4.23 0.50
CA ILE A 52 -1.64 2.80 0.71
C ILE A 52 -0.83 2.26 1.89
N ILE A 53 0.47 2.56 1.94
CA ILE A 53 1.34 2.11 3.04
C ILE A 53 0.84 2.62 4.38
N LYS A 54 0.61 3.93 4.52
CA LYS A 54 0.11 4.53 5.76
C LYS A 54 -1.22 3.94 6.21
N TYR A 55 -2.14 3.71 5.27
CA TYR A 55 -3.45 3.14 5.57
C TYR A 55 -3.33 1.73 6.17
N HIS A 56 -2.55 0.85 5.55
CA HIS A 56 -2.39 -0.53 6.03
C HIS A 56 -1.50 -0.65 7.27
N GLU A 57 -0.55 0.27 7.48
CA GLU A 57 0.17 0.38 8.75
C GLU A 57 -0.79 0.73 9.91
N ALA A 58 -1.70 1.69 9.70
CA ALA A 58 -2.69 2.07 10.70
C ALA A 58 -3.73 0.96 10.97
N GLN A 59 -4.06 0.12 9.98
CA GLN A 59 -4.97 -1.01 10.15
C GLN A 59 -4.49 -2.03 11.19
N LYS A 60 -3.18 -2.14 11.44
CA LYS A 60 -2.64 -3.06 12.44
C LYS A 60 -3.21 -2.79 13.84
N ILE A 61 -3.29 -1.52 14.23
CA ILE A 61 -3.84 -1.10 15.53
C ILE A 61 -5.33 -1.44 15.58
N ASN A 62 -6.06 -1.15 14.50
CA ASN A 62 -7.50 -1.44 14.41
C ASN A 62 -7.81 -2.94 14.49
N ASN A 63 -6.98 -3.79 13.88
CA ASN A 63 -7.13 -5.24 13.96
C ASN A 63 -6.89 -5.77 15.37
N GLN A 64 -5.91 -5.22 16.08
CA GLN A 64 -5.67 -5.61 17.47
C GLN A 64 -6.88 -5.29 18.36
N THR A 65 -7.47 -4.10 18.21
CA THR A 65 -8.72 -3.74 18.90
C THR A 65 -9.87 -4.70 18.55
N CYS A 66 -9.95 -5.17 17.30
CA CYS A 66 -10.96 -6.15 16.88
C CYS A 66 -10.81 -7.48 17.64
N PHE A 67 -9.59 -8.00 17.80
CA PHE A 67 -9.34 -9.23 18.54
C PHE A 67 -9.64 -9.08 20.04
N GLU A 68 -9.31 -7.92 20.63
CA GLU A 68 -9.65 -7.61 22.02
C GLU A 68 -11.17 -7.60 22.23
N GLN A 69 -11.92 -7.00 21.30
CA GLN A 69 -13.38 -7.00 21.32
C GLN A 69 -13.96 -8.42 21.19
N CYS A 70 -13.41 -9.26 20.30
CA CYS A 70 -13.84 -10.65 20.15
C CYS A 70 -13.61 -11.45 21.45
N LYS A 71 -12.47 -11.25 22.10
CA LYS A 71 -12.17 -11.87 23.40
C LYS A 71 -13.17 -11.45 24.47
N GLN A 72 -13.58 -10.18 24.49
CA GLN A 72 -14.61 -9.69 25.41
C GLN A 72 -15.96 -10.34 25.13
N TRP A 73 -16.41 -10.37 23.88
CA TRP A 73 -17.66 -11.03 23.50
C TRP A 73 -17.73 -12.50 23.87
N ARG A 74 -16.62 -13.23 23.79
CA ARG A 74 -16.57 -14.63 24.25
C ARG A 74 -16.83 -14.78 25.76
N ASN A 75 -16.55 -13.76 26.55
CA ASN A 75 -16.77 -13.75 28.00
C ASN A 75 -18.16 -13.22 28.39
N ASP A 76 -18.89 -12.57 27.47
CA ASP A 76 -20.21 -11.97 27.71
C ASP A 76 -21.38 -12.98 27.59
N ASN A 77 -21.09 -14.28 27.77
CA ASN A 77 -22.06 -15.38 27.67
C ASN A 77 -22.85 -15.41 26.35
N PRO A 78 -22.17 -15.46 25.18
CA PRO A 78 -22.82 -15.54 23.88
C PRO A 78 -23.54 -16.88 23.68
N ASN A 79 -24.63 -16.85 22.91
CA ASN A 79 -25.26 -18.06 22.42
C ASN A 79 -24.44 -18.70 21.28
N GLU A 80 -24.86 -19.87 20.80
CA GLU A 80 -24.14 -20.63 19.75
C GLU A 80 -24.02 -19.84 18.44
N GLU A 81 -25.09 -19.16 18.00
CA GLU A 81 -25.06 -18.33 16.79
C GLU A 81 -24.07 -17.17 16.94
N GLN A 82 -24.09 -16.48 18.08
CA GLN A 82 -23.17 -15.40 18.40
C GLN A 82 -21.73 -15.89 18.47
N LEU A 83 -21.48 -17.09 19.00
CA LEU A 83 -20.15 -17.72 18.98
C LEU A 83 -19.65 -17.97 17.55
N HIS A 84 -20.53 -18.41 16.64
CA HIS A 84 -20.20 -18.54 15.23
C HIS A 84 -19.87 -17.20 14.59
N GLN A 85 -20.66 -16.15 14.87
CA GLN A 85 -20.40 -14.80 14.38
C GLN A 85 -19.05 -14.25 14.89
N ILE A 86 -18.75 -14.41 16.18
CA ILE A 86 -17.47 -14.01 16.77
C ILE A 86 -16.31 -14.74 16.09
N ALA A 87 -16.42 -16.06 15.92
CA ALA A 87 -15.39 -16.86 15.25
C ALA A 87 -15.18 -16.42 13.78
N HIS A 88 -16.26 -16.01 13.10
CA HIS A 88 -16.17 -15.50 11.74
C HIS A 88 -15.44 -14.16 11.70
N ILE A 89 -15.76 -13.23 12.61
CA ILE A 89 -15.08 -11.94 12.73
C ILE A 89 -13.58 -12.16 12.99
N GLU A 90 -13.21 -13.04 13.93
CA GLU A 90 -11.81 -13.36 14.24
C GLU A 90 -11.06 -13.89 13.02
N LYS A 91 -11.68 -14.82 12.28
CA LYS A 91 -11.09 -15.41 11.07
C LYS A 91 -10.90 -14.35 9.97
N SER A 92 -11.89 -13.49 9.77
CA SER A 92 -11.83 -12.42 8.78
C SER A 92 -10.79 -11.36 9.15
N ALA A 93 -10.68 -10.99 10.43
CA ALA A 93 -9.65 -10.08 10.93
C ALA A 93 -8.24 -10.65 10.76
N ALA A 94 -8.03 -11.94 11.06
CA ALA A 94 -6.76 -12.62 10.84
C ALA A 94 -6.37 -12.65 9.35
N LYS A 95 -7.33 -12.92 8.47
CA LYS A 95 -7.10 -12.87 7.02
C LYS A 95 -6.79 -11.45 6.55
N LEU A 96 -7.49 -10.44 7.07
CA LEU A 96 -7.23 -9.04 6.76
C LEU A 96 -5.80 -8.63 7.16
N GLU A 97 -5.29 -9.11 8.31
CA GLU A 97 -3.91 -8.86 8.72
C GLU A 97 -2.90 -9.42 7.72
N LEU A 98 -3.09 -10.66 7.27
CA LEU A 98 -2.22 -11.29 6.27
C LEU A 98 -2.24 -10.52 4.95
N VAL A 99 -3.43 -10.17 4.46
CA VAL A 99 -3.60 -9.41 3.22
C VAL A 99 -2.95 -8.03 3.33
N ALA A 100 -3.11 -7.33 4.45
CA ALA A 100 -2.46 -6.04 4.69
C ALA A 100 -0.93 -6.16 4.66
N GLN A 101 -0.35 -7.23 5.23
CA GLN A 101 1.09 -7.48 5.14
C GLN A 101 1.56 -7.72 3.70
N GLU A 102 0.78 -8.45 2.90
CA GLU A 102 1.10 -8.68 1.48
C GLU A 102 1.01 -7.39 0.65
N ILE A 103 0.04 -6.53 0.95
CA ILE A 103 -0.09 -5.20 0.34
C ILE A 103 1.14 -4.35 0.66
N LEU A 104 1.55 -4.29 1.93
CA LEU A 104 2.72 -3.52 2.36
C LEU A 104 3.99 -4.00 1.66
N LYS A 105 4.21 -5.32 1.60
CA LYS A 105 5.34 -5.91 0.86
C LYS A 105 5.31 -5.54 -0.62
N SER A 106 4.13 -5.63 -1.25
CA SER A 106 3.96 -5.30 -2.67
C SER A 106 4.19 -3.81 -2.94
N ALA A 107 3.68 -2.94 -2.07
CA ALA A 107 3.86 -1.49 -2.18
C ALA A 107 5.34 -1.10 -2.01
N GLU A 108 6.03 -1.61 -0.99
CA GLU A 108 7.46 -1.33 -0.80
C GLU A 108 8.32 -1.89 -1.96
N TYR A 109 7.96 -3.05 -2.52
CA TYR A 109 8.62 -3.58 -3.72
C TYR A 109 8.46 -2.64 -4.93
N ILE A 110 7.25 -2.16 -5.20
CA ILE A 110 6.96 -1.22 -6.28
C ILE A 110 7.70 0.10 -6.07
N LYS A 111 7.74 0.62 -4.84
CA LYS A 111 8.48 1.82 -4.47
C LYS A 111 9.97 1.69 -4.79
N GLY A 112 10.57 0.55 -4.43
CA GLY A 112 11.96 0.23 -4.77
C GLY A 112 12.20 0.21 -6.28
N LYS A 113 11.32 -0.43 -7.05
CA LYS A 113 11.38 -0.45 -8.52
C LYS A 113 11.26 0.95 -9.14
N ASN A 114 10.33 1.78 -8.66
CA ASN A 114 10.16 3.15 -9.14
C ASN A 114 11.44 3.97 -8.98
N ASN A 115 12.10 3.86 -7.83
CA ASN A 115 13.35 4.56 -7.58
C ASN A 115 14.45 4.14 -8.57
N ASN A 116 14.57 2.84 -8.85
CA ASN A 116 15.53 2.33 -9.81
C ASN A 116 15.25 2.86 -11.23
N LEU A 117 13.98 2.83 -11.67
CA LEU A 117 13.59 3.32 -12.99
C LEU A 117 13.88 4.83 -13.15
N ILE A 118 13.59 5.62 -12.12
CA ILE A 118 13.88 7.06 -12.10
C ILE A 118 15.40 7.31 -12.18
N GLN A 119 16.21 6.54 -11.45
CA GLN A 119 17.67 6.64 -11.53
C GLN A 119 18.21 6.30 -12.92
N GLU A 120 17.68 5.25 -13.55
CA GLU A 120 18.07 4.84 -14.91
C GLU A 120 17.70 5.91 -15.96
N ILE A 121 16.50 6.48 -15.88
CA ILE A 121 16.07 7.61 -16.73
C ILE A 121 17.01 8.81 -16.56
N ASN A 122 17.34 9.17 -15.31
CA ASN A 122 18.23 10.29 -15.02
C ASN A 122 19.66 10.06 -15.55
N ARG A 123 20.18 8.83 -15.44
CA ARG A 123 21.48 8.44 -16.00
C ARG A 123 21.49 8.56 -17.52
N ASN A 124 20.50 7.98 -18.20
CA ASN A 124 20.38 8.01 -19.65
C ASN A 124 20.23 9.45 -20.20
N CYS A 125 19.49 10.32 -19.50
CA CYS A 125 19.40 11.75 -19.83
C CYS A 125 20.73 12.49 -19.67
N SER A 126 21.52 12.14 -18.66
CA SER A 126 22.82 12.76 -18.39
C SER A 126 23.87 12.35 -19.43
N GLU A 127 23.88 11.07 -19.83
CA GLU A 127 24.74 10.53 -20.89
C GLU A 127 24.40 11.13 -22.27
N ARG A 128 23.13 11.39 -22.58
CA ARG A 128 22.75 12.11 -23.82
C ARG A 128 23.23 13.56 -23.83
N LYS A 129 23.20 14.25 -22.68
CA LYS A 129 23.68 15.64 -22.57
C LYS A 129 25.20 15.77 -22.73
N THR A 130 25.97 14.77 -22.31
CA THR A 130 27.43 14.77 -22.50
C THR A 130 27.85 14.45 -23.94
N LEU A 131 27.11 13.59 -24.65
CA LEU A 131 27.35 13.33 -26.08
C LEU A 131 27.10 14.58 -26.95
N VAL A 132 26.01 15.32 -26.71
CA VAL A 132 25.71 16.56 -27.45
C VAL A 132 26.78 17.64 -27.26
N ARG A 133 27.37 17.74 -26.05
CA ARG A 133 28.46 18.70 -25.78
C ARG A 133 29.79 18.36 -26.47
N LYS A 134 30.04 17.09 -26.79
CA LYS A 134 31.24 16.65 -27.54
C LYS A 134 31.09 16.74 -29.06
N GLY A 135 29.89 17.02 -29.56
CA GLY A 135 29.59 17.18 -31.00
C GLY A 135 29.54 18.63 -31.49
N LYS A 136 30.19 19.60 -30.81
CA LYS A 136 30.27 20.98 -31.33
C LYS A 136 31.26 20.98 -32.52
N PRO A 137 30.84 21.34 -33.75
CA PRO A 137 31.76 21.40 -34.87
C PRO A 137 32.83 22.46 -34.58
N PRO A 138 34.09 22.27 -34.99
CA PRO A 138 35.09 23.32 -34.85
C PRO A 138 34.64 24.53 -35.65
N HIS A 139 34.64 25.70 -35.01
CA HIS A 139 34.43 26.99 -35.68
C HIS A 139 35.36 27.07 -36.89
N ARG A 140 34.77 27.04 -38.09
CA ARG A 140 35.45 27.35 -39.34
C ARG A 140 35.89 28.82 -39.21
N LYS A 141 37.18 29.05 -39.01
CA LYS A 141 37.76 30.39 -39.11
C LYS A 141 37.62 30.81 -40.58
N GLU A 142 36.72 31.74 -40.85
CA GLU A 142 36.68 32.42 -42.14
C GLU A 142 37.98 33.21 -42.30
N ASN A 143 38.66 32.93 -43.41
CA ASN A 143 39.97 33.47 -43.75
C ASN A 143 39.75 34.89 -44.33
N PRO A 144 40.27 35.96 -43.72
CA PRO A 144 40.19 37.28 -44.31
C PRO A 144 41.39 37.43 -45.24
N ASN A 145 41.21 37.20 -46.53
CA ASN A 145 41.99 37.80 -47.62
C ASN A 145 41.61 37.15 -48.95
N ILE A 146 40.79 37.85 -49.72
CA ILE A 146 40.86 37.79 -51.18
C ILE A 146 40.88 39.25 -51.64
N PHE A 147 41.89 39.54 -52.45
CA PHE A 147 42.26 40.79 -53.08
C PHE A 147 41.14 41.41 -53.94
#